data_AF-A0AAU5BM00-F1
#
_entry.id   AF-A0AAU5BM00-F1
#
_cell.length_a   1.000
_cell.length_b   1.000
_cell.length_c   1.000
_cell.angle_alpha   90.00
_cell.angle_beta   90.00
_cell.angle_gamma   90.00
#
_symmetry.space_group_name_H-M   'P 1'
#
loop_
_entity.id
_entity.type
_entity.pdbx_description
1 polymer ?
#
loop_
_entity_poly.entity_id
_entity_poly.type
_entity_poly.pdbx_seq_one_letter_code
_entity_poly.pdbx_strand_id
1 'polypeptide(L)'
;MVSEAGNLLGYFRTGACVFCGADPEHQTAEHDRETTALHAAVAAENDKTRHLLSDLRLTINDLQIQREDVAGQRAHSAAQAEQADLEISRITEELLPVEHLASEAMAARSRVEKELGLHQRILELQEVRDQLVADGAVPGGRPTGSIPAGIVAAFDRAIERALQAWHVQMRSVSYDQYTAELFVGDRGRAGHGKGMRAVLHAAFAVGLADYCLGEERIHPGFVILDSPLVTYRQPVAARRTDDENLPDSVSDYFYRDLFHRFTGQAIVVENTGPPADIAREAQVYMFSRDPDDHHFGFFPVGAARSGEMNES
;
A
#
# COMPACT_ATOMS: atom_id res chain seq x y z
N MET A 1 11.20 -40.19 -69.56
CA MET A 1 12.58 -40.65 -69.31
C MET A 1 12.77 -42.17 -69.38
N VAL A 2 12.28 -43.02 -68.46
CA VAL A 2 12.55 -44.48 -68.53
C VAL A 2 11.94 -45.15 -69.76
N SER A 3 10.73 -44.75 -70.18
CA SER A 3 10.11 -45.23 -71.43
C SER A 3 10.88 -44.78 -72.68
N GLU A 4 11.34 -43.53 -72.72
CA GLU A 4 12.04 -42.95 -73.88
C GLU A 4 13.46 -43.51 -74.00
N ALA A 5 14.19 -43.58 -72.88
CA ALA A 5 15.47 -44.27 -72.80
C ALA A 5 15.30 -45.76 -73.11
N GLY A 6 14.23 -46.38 -72.61
CA GLY A 6 13.82 -47.75 -72.90
C GLY A 6 13.69 -48.03 -74.40
N ASN A 7 12.96 -47.16 -75.09
CA ASN A 7 12.71 -47.28 -76.53
C ASN A 7 13.95 -46.94 -77.39
N LEU A 8 14.77 -45.98 -76.94
CA LEU A 8 16.00 -45.55 -77.61
C LEU A 8 17.13 -46.58 -77.45
N LEU A 9 17.23 -47.21 -76.28
CA LEU A 9 18.19 -48.29 -75.98
C LEU A 9 17.68 -49.67 -76.44
N GLY A 10 16.50 -49.76 -77.05
CA GLY A 10 15.99 -50.98 -77.67
C GLY A 10 15.38 -52.01 -76.72
N TYR A 11 15.17 -51.67 -75.45
CA TYR A 11 14.58 -52.56 -74.42
C TYR A 11 13.18 -53.10 -74.76
N PHE A 12 12.48 -52.45 -75.70
CA PHE A 12 11.11 -52.80 -76.11
C PHE A 12 11.00 -53.17 -77.61
N ARG A 13 12.13 -53.43 -78.28
CA ARG A 13 12.16 -53.83 -79.70
C ARG A 13 12.34 -55.34 -79.84
N THR A 14 11.68 -55.95 -80.83
CA THR A 14 11.91 -57.35 -81.19
C THR A 14 13.23 -57.48 -81.97
N GLY A 15 14.23 -58.13 -81.37
CA GLY A 15 15.59 -58.30 -81.88
C GLY A 15 16.47 -59.07 -80.88
N ALA A 16 17.80 -59.00 -81.01
CA ALA A 16 18.71 -59.59 -80.03
C ALA A 16 18.49 -58.99 -78.62
N CYS A 17 18.47 -59.82 -77.58
CA CYS A 17 18.15 -59.39 -76.23
C CYS A 17 19.18 -58.38 -75.72
N VAL A 18 18.74 -57.20 -75.31
CA VAL A 18 19.65 -56.12 -74.87
C VAL A 18 20.29 -56.35 -73.49
N PHE A 19 19.86 -57.38 -72.76
CA PHE A 19 20.43 -57.75 -71.46
C PHE A 19 21.50 -58.84 -71.55
N CYS A 20 21.31 -59.85 -72.42
CA CYS A 20 22.21 -61.01 -72.54
C CYS A 20 22.80 -61.22 -73.94
N GLY A 21 22.36 -60.46 -74.95
CA GLY A 21 22.84 -60.54 -76.33
C GLY A 21 22.27 -61.70 -77.15
N ALA A 22 21.34 -62.49 -76.61
CA ALA A 22 20.80 -63.67 -77.29
C ALA A 22 19.93 -63.29 -78.51
N ASP A 23 20.21 -63.92 -79.65
CA ASP A 23 19.39 -63.79 -80.87
C ASP A 23 17.97 -64.34 -80.68
N PRO A 24 16.96 -63.89 -81.46
CA PRO A 24 15.55 -64.25 -81.27
C PRO A 24 15.29 -65.76 -81.23
N GLU A 25 16.09 -66.54 -81.94
CA GLU A 25 16.03 -68.01 -82.00
C GLU A 25 16.56 -68.72 -80.73
N HIS A 26 17.25 -67.98 -79.86
CA HIS A 26 17.84 -68.46 -78.60
C HIS A 26 17.20 -67.83 -77.35
N GLN A 27 16.15 -67.02 -77.52
CA GLN A 27 15.41 -66.41 -76.41
C GLN A 27 14.41 -67.42 -75.81
N THR A 28 14.46 -67.59 -74.50
CA THR A 28 13.47 -68.38 -73.75
C THR A 28 12.26 -67.52 -73.38
N ALA A 29 11.12 -68.16 -73.08
CA ALA A 29 9.87 -67.47 -72.74
C ALA A 29 9.95 -66.53 -71.50
N GLU A 30 11.01 -66.64 -70.67
CA GLU A 30 11.24 -65.72 -69.55
C GLU A 30 11.73 -64.33 -70.00
N HIS A 31 12.53 -64.24 -71.07
CA HIS A 31 13.09 -62.98 -71.57
C HIS A 31 12.00 -62.03 -72.09
N ASP A 32 10.96 -62.58 -72.72
CA ASP A 32 9.80 -61.82 -73.23
C ASP A 32 8.85 -61.40 -72.09
N ARG A 33 8.78 -62.20 -71.01
CA ARG A 33 7.97 -61.89 -69.82
C ARG A 33 8.55 -60.75 -69.00
N GLU A 34 9.87 -60.70 -68.82
CA GLU A 34 10.53 -59.65 -68.04
C GLU A 34 10.48 -58.28 -68.72
N THR A 35 10.69 -58.21 -70.04
CA THR A 35 10.57 -56.97 -70.83
C THR A 35 9.13 -56.46 -70.85
N THR A 36 8.16 -57.36 -71.00
CA THR A 36 6.73 -57.03 -70.94
C THR A 36 6.30 -56.56 -69.55
N ALA A 37 6.79 -57.21 -68.48
CA ALA A 37 6.51 -56.81 -67.10
C ALA A 37 7.13 -55.44 -66.76
N LEU A 38 8.36 -55.18 -67.19
CA LEU A 38 9.01 -53.88 -67.02
C LEU A 38 8.28 -52.78 -67.79
N HIS A 39 7.86 -53.04 -69.03
CA HIS A 39 7.07 -52.10 -69.82
C HIS A 39 5.73 -51.78 -69.13
N ALA A 40 5.03 -52.80 -68.62
CA ALA A 40 3.77 -52.63 -67.89
C ALA A 40 3.97 -51.82 -66.59
N ALA A 41 5.04 -52.07 -65.83
CA ALA A 41 5.35 -51.33 -64.61
C ALA A 41 5.72 -49.86 -64.91
N VAL A 42 6.52 -49.61 -65.94
CA VAL A 42 6.87 -48.24 -66.38
C VAL A 42 5.64 -47.49 -66.91
N ALA A 43 4.75 -48.16 -67.63
CA ALA A 43 3.48 -47.57 -68.06
C ALA A 43 2.60 -47.19 -66.86
N ALA A 44 2.41 -48.13 -65.92
CA ALA A 44 1.63 -47.89 -64.70
C ALA A 44 2.19 -46.75 -63.84
N GLU A 45 3.52 -46.66 -63.67
CA GLU A 45 4.14 -45.59 -62.89
C GLU A 45 4.06 -44.22 -63.61
N ASN A 46 4.15 -44.19 -64.94
CA ASN A 46 3.91 -42.96 -65.71
C ASN A 46 2.46 -42.49 -65.55
N ASP A 47 1.50 -43.39 -65.62
CA ASP A 47 0.08 -43.05 -65.46
C ASP A 47 -0.21 -42.56 -64.05
N LYS A 48 0.34 -43.23 -63.02
CA LYS A 48 0.30 -42.75 -61.63
C LYS A 48 0.92 -41.36 -61.48
N THR A 49 2.08 -41.11 -62.08
CA THR A 49 2.75 -39.79 -62.02
C THR A 49 1.91 -38.71 -62.71
N ARG A 50 1.27 -39.04 -63.84
CA ARG A 50 0.35 -38.12 -64.53
C ARG A 50 -0.89 -37.81 -63.69
N HIS A 51 -1.46 -38.80 -63.02
CA HIS A 51 -2.58 -38.60 -62.09
C HIS A 51 -2.17 -37.71 -60.91
N LEU A 52 -1.04 -38.01 -60.25
CA LEU A 52 -0.52 -37.18 -59.16
C LEU A 52 -0.22 -35.74 -59.59
N LEU A 53 0.31 -35.55 -60.80
CA LEU A 53 0.54 -34.22 -61.35
C LEU A 53 -0.78 -33.47 -61.62
N SER A 54 -1.81 -34.18 -62.10
CA SER A 54 -3.14 -33.61 -62.30
C SER A 54 -3.76 -33.17 -60.97
N ASP A 55 -3.74 -34.04 -59.96
CA ASP A 55 -4.29 -33.75 -58.63
C ASP A 55 -3.52 -32.61 -57.94
N LEU A 56 -2.20 -32.57 -58.08
CA LEU A 56 -1.37 -31.49 -57.56
C LEU A 56 -1.73 -30.15 -58.22
N ARG A 57 -1.98 -30.13 -59.54
CA ARG A 57 -2.40 -28.91 -60.26
C ARG A 57 -3.76 -28.41 -59.78
N LEU A 58 -4.71 -29.31 -59.53
CA LEU A 58 -6.00 -28.96 -58.93
C LEU A 58 -5.80 -28.35 -57.54
N THR A 59 -4.99 -29.00 -56.70
CA THR A 59 -4.68 -28.52 -55.34
C THR A 59 -4.01 -27.15 -55.36
N ILE A 60 -3.08 -26.89 -56.29
CA ILE A 60 -2.43 -25.58 -56.43
C ILE A 60 -3.46 -24.50 -56.81
N ASN A 61 -4.38 -24.81 -57.72
CA ASN A 61 -5.42 -23.88 -58.13
C ASN A 61 -6.36 -23.57 -56.95
N ASP A 62 -6.82 -24.60 -56.24
CA ASP A 62 -7.67 -24.43 -55.05
C ASP A 62 -6.99 -23.57 -53.98
N LEU A 63 -5.69 -23.79 -53.72
CA LEU A 63 -4.92 -22.97 -52.78
C LEU A 63 -4.74 -21.52 -53.26
N GLN A 64 -4.62 -21.30 -54.58
CA GLN A 64 -4.55 -19.95 -55.13
C GLN A 64 -5.87 -19.20 -54.94
N ILE A 65 -7.00 -19.84 -55.21
CA ILE A 65 -8.34 -19.29 -54.98
C ILE A 65 -8.56 -18.98 -53.50
N GLN A 66 -8.23 -19.93 -52.60
CA GLN A 66 -8.34 -19.72 -51.15
C GLN A 66 -7.49 -18.54 -50.67
N ARG A 67 -6.28 -18.38 -51.20
CA ARG A 67 -5.41 -17.25 -50.85
C ARG A 67 -6.02 -15.92 -51.27
N GLU A 68 -6.63 -15.86 -52.45
CA GLU A 68 -7.30 -14.65 -52.94
C GLU A 68 -8.53 -14.30 -52.10
N ASP A 69 -9.35 -15.29 -51.74
CA ASP A 69 -10.50 -15.11 -50.86
C ASP A 69 -10.08 -14.60 -49.47
N VAL A 70 -9.10 -15.24 -48.84
CA VAL A 70 -8.57 -14.79 -47.53
C VAL A 70 -7.97 -13.39 -47.61
N ALA A 71 -7.28 -13.06 -48.70
CA ALA A 71 -6.75 -11.71 -48.91
C ALA A 71 -7.89 -10.67 -49.03
N GLY A 72 -8.97 -10.99 -49.73
CA GLY A 72 -10.16 -10.15 -49.84
C GLY A 72 -10.86 -9.95 -48.49
N GLN A 73 -11.05 -11.03 -47.73
CA GLN A 73 -11.63 -10.97 -46.39
C GLN A 73 -10.78 -10.10 -45.45
N ARG A 74 -9.46 -10.28 -45.47
CA ARG A 74 -8.54 -9.46 -44.66
C ARG A 74 -8.64 -7.98 -45.02
N ALA A 75 -8.68 -7.65 -46.31
CA ALA A 75 -8.82 -6.26 -46.75
C ALA A 75 -10.17 -5.66 -46.31
N HIS A 76 -11.25 -6.42 -46.39
CA HIS A 76 -12.56 -5.99 -45.93
C HIS A 76 -12.59 -5.74 -44.42
N SER A 77 -12.10 -6.69 -43.61
CA SER A 77 -12.04 -6.53 -42.15
C SER A 77 -11.12 -5.38 -41.74
N ALA A 78 -10.01 -5.15 -42.44
CA ALA A 78 -9.15 -4.00 -42.17
C ALA A 78 -9.87 -2.67 -42.42
N ALA A 79 -10.61 -2.55 -43.52
CA ALA A 79 -11.40 -1.35 -43.79
C ALA A 79 -12.52 -1.12 -42.75
N GLN A 80 -13.17 -2.21 -42.29
CA GLN A 80 -14.17 -2.12 -41.22
C GLN A 80 -13.56 -1.66 -39.89
N ALA A 81 -12.37 -2.16 -39.54
CA ALA A 81 -11.67 -1.75 -38.33
C ALA A 81 -11.28 -0.26 -38.39
N GLU A 82 -10.73 0.20 -39.52
CA GLU A 82 -10.39 1.62 -39.71
C GLU A 82 -11.63 2.52 -39.59
N GLN A 83 -12.76 2.10 -40.16
CA GLN A 83 -14.02 2.84 -40.04
C GLN A 83 -14.51 2.89 -38.58
N ALA A 84 -14.42 1.78 -37.84
CA ALA A 84 -14.78 1.73 -36.42
C ALA A 84 -13.87 2.64 -35.57
N ASP A 85 -12.56 2.66 -35.84
CA ASP A 85 -11.60 3.51 -35.13
C ASP A 85 -11.89 5.01 -35.35
N LEU A 86 -12.27 5.40 -36.58
CA LEU A 86 -12.69 6.76 -36.89
C LEU A 86 -13.98 7.14 -36.16
N GLU A 87 -14.94 6.22 -36.08
CA GLU A 87 -16.20 6.46 -35.37
C GLU A 87 -15.99 6.57 -33.85
N ILE A 88 -15.16 5.71 -33.27
CA ILE A 88 -14.76 5.78 -31.85
C ILE A 88 -14.07 7.11 -31.57
N SER A 89 -13.13 7.53 -32.43
CA SER A 89 -12.41 8.79 -32.25
C SER A 89 -13.35 10.00 -32.26
N ARG A 90 -14.30 10.04 -33.21
CA ARG A 90 -15.32 11.09 -33.29
C ARG A 90 -16.21 11.11 -32.04
N ILE A 91 -16.73 9.95 -31.62
CA ILE A 91 -17.58 9.86 -30.42
C ILE A 91 -16.81 10.28 -29.18
N THR A 92 -15.54 9.89 -29.06
CA THR A 92 -14.68 10.28 -27.94
C THR A 92 -14.49 11.79 -27.90
N GLU A 93 -14.23 12.43 -29.05
CA GLU A 93 -14.10 13.88 -29.14
C GLU A 93 -15.40 14.61 -28.79
N GLU A 94 -16.55 14.07 -29.21
CA GLU A 94 -17.89 14.59 -28.85
C GLU A 94 -18.22 14.41 -27.35
N LEU A 95 -17.70 13.38 -26.69
CA LEU A 95 -17.96 13.07 -25.27
C LEU A 95 -17.07 13.86 -24.29
N LEU A 96 -15.83 14.18 -24.68
CA LEU A 96 -14.89 14.96 -23.85
C LEU A 96 -15.50 16.20 -23.16
N PRO A 97 -16.25 17.09 -23.85
CA PRO A 97 -16.85 18.26 -23.18
C PRO A 97 -17.92 17.87 -22.16
N VAL A 98 -18.67 16.80 -22.41
CA VAL A 98 -19.71 16.31 -21.48
C VAL A 98 -19.07 15.73 -20.23
N GLU A 99 -17.99 14.96 -20.37
CA GLU A 99 -17.22 14.43 -19.24
C GLU A 99 -16.61 15.55 -18.39
N HIS A 100 -16.07 16.58 -19.04
CA HIS A 100 -15.51 17.74 -18.34
C HIS A 100 -16.59 18.46 -17.51
N LEU A 101 -17.73 18.77 -18.13
CA LEU A 101 -18.86 19.41 -17.44
C LEU A 101 -19.38 18.56 -16.28
N ALA A 102 -19.45 17.24 -16.45
CA ALA A 102 -19.87 16.33 -15.39
C ALA A 102 -18.89 16.34 -14.21
N SER A 103 -17.59 16.32 -14.49
CA SER A 103 -16.54 16.42 -13.47
C SER A 103 -16.59 17.75 -12.71
N GLU A 104 -16.72 18.87 -13.44
CA GLU A 104 -16.87 20.20 -12.83
C GLU A 104 -18.11 20.28 -11.94
N ALA A 105 -19.25 19.78 -12.42
CA ALA A 105 -20.49 19.75 -11.65
C ALA A 105 -20.37 18.88 -10.39
N MET A 106 -19.71 17.72 -10.47
CA MET A 106 -19.44 16.87 -9.31
C MET A 106 -18.53 17.57 -8.29
N ALA A 107 -17.46 18.23 -8.74
CA ALA A 107 -16.57 18.98 -7.87
C ALA A 107 -17.29 20.16 -7.19
N ALA A 108 -18.12 20.89 -7.94
CA ALA A 108 -18.94 21.97 -7.40
C ALA A 108 -19.94 21.44 -6.36
N ARG A 109 -20.64 20.33 -6.66
CA ARG A 109 -21.57 19.69 -5.71
C ARG A 109 -20.87 19.30 -4.41
N SER A 110 -19.73 18.64 -4.50
CA SER A 110 -18.95 18.21 -3.32
C SER A 110 -18.51 19.40 -2.46
N ARG A 111 -18.12 20.52 -3.08
CA ARG A 111 -17.80 21.75 -2.36
C ARG A 111 -19.02 22.30 -1.60
N VAL A 112 -20.17 22.38 -2.26
CA VAL A 112 -21.41 22.88 -1.66
C VAL A 112 -21.88 21.98 -0.51
N GLU A 113 -21.83 20.65 -0.68
CA GLU A 113 -22.16 19.69 0.37
C GLU A 113 -21.26 19.87 1.60
N LYS A 114 -19.97 20.11 1.39
CA LYS A 114 -19.02 20.41 2.49
C LYS A 114 -19.37 21.71 3.20
N GLU A 115 -19.66 22.78 2.46
CA GLU A 115 -20.05 24.07 3.02
C GLU A 115 -21.36 23.98 3.82
N LEU A 116 -22.35 23.24 3.31
CA LEU A 116 -23.59 22.94 4.03
C LEU A 116 -23.33 22.14 5.31
N GLY A 117 -22.46 21.13 5.26
CA GLY A 117 -22.07 20.36 6.45
C GLY A 117 -21.39 21.22 7.51
N LEU A 118 -20.52 22.15 7.10
CA LEU A 118 -19.90 23.12 8.01
C LEU A 118 -20.94 24.07 8.61
N HIS A 119 -21.89 24.55 7.81
CA HIS A 119 -22.96 25.42 8.30
C HIS A 119 -23.83 24.71 9.34
N GLN A 120 -24.23 23.46 9.06
CA GLN A 120 -24.98 22.63 10.01
C GLN A 120 -24.20 22.45 11.32
N ARG A 121 -22.89 22.18 11.23
CA ARG A 121 -22.05 22.04 12.41
C ARG A 121 -21.93 23.33 13.22
N ILE A 122 -21.86 24.48 12.56
CA ILE A 122 -21.87 25.79 13.24
C ILE A 122 -23.18 25.98 13.99
N LEU A 123 -24.32 25.66 13.39
CA LEU A 123 -25.63 25.76 14.04
C LEU A 123 -25.72 24.86 15.27
N GLU A 124 -25.28 23.61 15.18
CA GLU A 124 -25.22 22.68 16.33
C GLU A 124 -24.35 23.24 17.47
N LEU A 125 -23.16 23.76 17.15
CA LEU A 125 -22.26 24.33 18.15
C LEU A 125 -22.82 25.61 18.77
N GLN A 126 -23.54 26.41 18.00
CA GLN A 126 -24.24 27.60 18.50
C GLN A 126 -25.37 27.20 19.45
N GLU A 127 -26.14 26.17 19.12
CA GLU A 127 -27.18 25.64 20.00
C GLU A 127 -26.58 25.11 21.32
N VAL A 128 -25.51 24.32 21.25
CA VAL A 128 -24.80 23.84 22.45
C VAL A 128 -24.26 25.01 23.27
N ARG A 129 -23.66 26.02 22.63
CA ARG A 129 -23.20 27.24 23.31
C ARG A 129 -24.37 27.93 24.03
N ASP A 130 -25.49 28.11 23.36
CA ASP A 130 -26.65 28.84 23.90
C ASP A 130 -27.27 28.08 25.07
N GLN A 131 -27.33 26.75 25.00
CA GLN A 131 -27.71 25.88 26.12
C GLN A 131 -26.75 26.04 27.31
N LEU A 132 -25.43 25.98 27.08
CA LEU A 132 -24.43 26.16 28.14
C LEU A 132 -24.52 27.56 28.78
N VAL A 133 -24.74 28.61 27.99
CA VAL A 133 -24.93 29.98 28.49
C VAL A 133 -26.22 30.08 29.32
N ALA A 134 -27.33 29.46 28.85
CA ALA A 134 -28.60 29.44 29.57
C ALA A 134 -28.49 28.67 30.91
N ASP A 135 -27.70 27.59 30.95
CA ASP A 135 -27.40 26.80 32.14
C ASP A 135 -26.43 27.51 33.12
N GLY A 136 -26.04 28.76 32.82
CA GLY A 136 -25.16 29.55 33.68
C GLY A 136 -23.71 29.11 33.65
N ALA A 137 -23.27 28.38 32.61
CA ALA A 137 -21.87 28.01 32.45
C ALA A 137 -21.03 29.24 32.09
N VAL A 138 -20.35 29.78 33.09
CA VAL A 138 -19.35 30.84 32.90
C VAL A 138 -18.01 30.19 32.50
N PRO A 139 -17.26 30.71 31.52
CA PRO A 139 -15.89 30.27 31.26
C PRO A 139 -15.03 30.44 32.54
N GLY A 140 -14.61 29.33 33.14
CA GLY A 140 -13.92 29.30 34.44
C GLY A 140 -14.83 29.20 35.67
N GLY A 141 -16.14 29.01 35.49
CA GLY A 141 -17.09 28.69 36.56
C GLY A 141 -16.93 27.25 37.06
N ARG A 142 -17.08 27.06 38.37
CA ARG A 142 -17.11 25.74 39.03
C ARG A 142 -18.10 24.82 38.29
N PRO A 143 -17.74 23.58 37.94
CA PRO A 143 -18.68 22.63 37.35
C PRO A 143 -19.95 22.53 38.22
N THR A 144 -21.12 22.74 37.63
CA THR A 144 -22.42 22.64 38.31
C THR A 144 -22.77 21.18 38.63
N GLY A 145 -22.24 20.22 37.88
CA GLY A 145 -22.31 18.79 38.19
C GLY A 145 -21.13 18.33 39.05
N SER A 146 -21.42 17.63 40.16
CA SER A 146 -20.40 16.96 40.95
C SER A 146 -20.11 15.57 40.38
N ILE A 147 -18.83 15.27 40.13
CA ILE A 147 -18.33 13.92 39.92
C ILE A 147 -18.57 13.11 41.21
N PRO A 148 -19.22 11.94 41.14
CA PRO A 148 -19.41 11.06 42.28
C PRO A 148 -18.11 10.80 43.03
N ALA A 149 -18.14 10.84 44.37
CA ALA A 149 -16.95 10.68 45.21
C ALA A 149 -16.19 9.36 44.94
N GLY A 150 -16.91 8.29 44.58
CA GLY A 150 -16.29 7.01 44.20
C GLY A 150 -15.42 7.10 42.94
N ILE A 151 -15.82 7.91 41.96
CA ILE A 151 -15.06 8.14 40.72
C ILE A 151 -13.81 8.98 41.02
N VAL A 152 -13.96 10.05 41.82
CA VAL A 152 -12.81 10.87 42.26
C VAL A 152 -11.80 10.01 43.01
N ALA A 153 -12.25 9.19 43.96
CA ALA A 153 -11.36 8.29 44.71
C ALA A 153 -10.70 7.21 43.81
N ALA A 154 -11.38 6.74 42.76
CA ALA A 154 -10.78 5.81 41.80
C ALA A 154 -9.71 6.48 40.94
N PHE A 155 -9.95 7.73 40.53
CA PHE A 155 -8.98 8.54 39.81
C PHE A 155 -7.77 8.91 40.68
N ASP A 156 -7.98 9.29 41.94
CA ASP A 156 -6.90 9.54 42.91
C ASP A 156 -5.97 8.33 43.03
N ARG A 157 -6.54 7.12 43.13
CA ARG A 157 -5.77 5.86 43.13
C ARG A 157 -5.02 5.63 41.83
N ALA A 158 -5.55 6.05 40.68
CA ALA A 158 -4.85 5.91 39.41
C ALA A 158 -3.62 6.82 39.33
N ILE A 159 -3.76 8.08 39.73
CA ILE A 159 -2.62 9.01 39.82
C ILE A 159 -1.60 8.54 40.86
N GLU A 160 -2.08 8.04 42.01
CA GLU A 160 -1.21 7.50 43.05
C GLU A 160 -0.39 6.31 42.53
N ARG A 161 -0.98 5.39 41.79
CA ARG A 161 -0.25 4.27 41.17
C ARG A 161 0.85 4.76 40.22
N ALA A 162 0.57 5.73 39.36
CA ALA A 162 1.57 6.29 38.45
C ALA A 162 2.73 6.94 39.23
N LEU A 163 2.45 7.75 40.25
CA LEU A 163 3.50 8.39 41.05
C LEU A 163 4.31 7.39 41.90
N GLN A 164 3.68 6.35 42.44
CA GLN A 164 4.38 5.26 43.14
C GLN A 164 5.29 4.49 42.17
N ALA A 165 4.78 4.17 40.98
CA ALA A 165 5.52 3.51 39.92
C ALA A 165 6.79 4.28 39.53
N TRP A 166 6.75 5.61 39.54
CA TRP A 166 7.88 6.48 39.20
C TRP A 166 8.78 6.79 40.40
N HIS A 167 8.53 6.16 41.57
CA HIS A 167 9.26 6.41 42.81
C HIS A 167 9.25 7.88 43.26
N VAL A 168 8.16 8.60 42.99
CA VAL A 168 7.96 9.97 43.50
C VAL A 168 7.60 9.91 44.99
N GLN A 169 8.38 10.60 45.81
CA GLN A 169 8.09 10.70 47.24
C GLN A 169 6.81 11.51 47.48
N MET A 170 5.79 10.87 48.02
CA MET A 170 4.50 11.49 48.34
C MET A 170 3.87 10.86 49.58
N ARG A 171 2.93 11.61 50.19
CA ARG A 171 2.15 11.15 51.35
C ARG A 171 0.77 10.65 50.96
N SER A 172 0.09 11.41 50.11
CA SER A 172 -1.26 11.15 49.62
C SER A 172 -1.47 11.92 48.33
N VAL A 173 -2.43 11.49 47.52
CA VAL A 173 -2.87 12.18 46.31
C VAL A 173 -4.36 12.44 46.42
N SER A 174 -4.80 13.65 46.09
CA SER A 174 -6.22 13.97 46.01
C SER A 174 -6.50 15.02 44.93
N TYR A 175 -7.47 14.75 44.08
CA TYR A 175 -7.95 15.66 43.05
C TYR A 175 -9.17 16.45 43.53
N ASP A 176 -9.07 17.77 43.53
CA ASP A 176 -10.21 18.64 43.78
C ASP A 176 -10.93 18.94 42.44
N GLN A 177 -12.02 18.22 42.21
CA GLN A 177 -12.88 18.38 41.04
C GLN A 177 -13.46 19.79 40.85
N TYR A 178 -13.50 20.61 41.91
CA TYR A 178 -14.10 21.93 41.83
C TYR A 178 -13.10 23.03 41.45
N THR A 179 -11.83 22.86 41.80
CA THR A 179 -10.75 23.77 41.42
C THR A 179 -9.89 23.20 40.29
N ALA A 180 -10.13 21.94 39.90
CA ALA A 180 -9.30 21.15 39.00
C ALA A 180 -7.83 21.09 39.45
N GLU A 181 -7.57 21.18 40.76
CA GLU A 181 -6.23 21.16 41.34
C GLU A 181 -5.91 19.77 41.88
N LEU A 182 -4.69 19.31 41.58
CA LEU A 182 -4.13 18.07 42.13
C LEU A 182 -3.32 18.40 43.38
N PHE A 183 -3.62 17.76 44.50
CA PHE A 183 -2.87 17.89 45.74
C PHE A 183 -2.00 16.65 45.97
N VAL A 184 -0.76 16.88 46.38
CA VAL A 184 0.16 15.84 46.85
C VAL A 184 0.57 16.17 48.29
N GLY A 185 0.06 15.39 49.24
CA GLY A 185 0.10 15.73 50.65
C GLY A 185 -0.75 16.97 50.94
N ASP A 186 -0.11 18.02 51.46
CA ASP A 186 -0.74 19.29 51.85
C ASP A 186 -0.55 20.42 50.81
N ARG A 187 0.12 20.13 49.69
CA ARG A 187 0.44 21.12 48.65
C ARG A 187 -0.29 20.80 47.36
N GLY A 188 -0.97 21.81 46.80
CA GLY A 188 -1.44 21.76 45.42
C GLY A 188 -0.26 21.77 44.45
N ARG A 189 -0.44 21.20 43.26
CA ARG A 189 0.54 21.16 42.17
C ARG A 189 1.16 22.54 41.95
N ALA A 190 0.37 23.61 41.93
CA ALA A 190 0.88 24.99 41.76
C ALA A 190 1.95 25.42 42.80
N GLY A 191 1.91 24.85 44.01
CA GLY A 191 2.86 25.10 45.10
C GLY A 191 4.19 24.34 44.98
N HIS A 192 4.33 23.46 44.00
CA HIS A 192 5.58 22.75 43.73
C HIS A 192 6.46 23.48 42.71
N GLY A 193 7.77 23.17 42.70
CA GLY A 193 8.70 23.66 41.68
C GLY A 193 8.32 23.19 40.27
N LYS A 194 8.76 23.92 39.24
CA LYS A 194 8.44 23.66 37.82
C LYS A 194 8.61 22.17 37.41
N GLY A 195 9.70 21.54 37.85
CA GLY A 195 9.96 20.12 37.60
C GLY A 195 8.89 19.19 38.16
N MET A 196 8.60 19.30 39.46
CA MET A 196 7.56 18.49 40.07
C MET A 196 6.18 18.82 39.47
N ARG A 197 5.90 20.07 39.12
CA ARG A 197 4.66 20.44 38.41
C ARG A 197 4.48 19.71 37.08
N ALA A 198 5.55 19.54 36.33
CA ALA A 198 5.54 18.79 35.06
C ALA A 198 5.28 17.30 35.31
N VAL A 199 5.98 16.69 36.27
CA VAL A 199 5.77 15.29 36.66
C VAL A 199 4.34 15.04 37.14
N LEU A 200 3.79 15.91 37.99
CA LEU A 200 2.41 15.81 38.46
C LEU A 200 1.39 15.97 37.33
N HIS A 201 1.69 16.80 36.32
CA HIS A 201 0.84 16.93 35.15
C HIS A 201 0.86 15.68 34.27
N ALA A 202 2.04 15.08 34.08
CA ALA A 202 2.18 13.80 33.40
C ALA A 202 1.42 12.69 34.15
N ALA A 203 1.55 12.61 35.48
CA ALA A 203 0.84 11.63 36.30
C ALA A 203 -0.67 11.78 36.23
N PHE A 204 -1.17 13.02 36.16
CA PHE A 204 -2.58 13.28 35.92
C PHE A 204 -3.05 12.73 34.57
N ALA A 205 -2.32 13.01 33.49
CA ALA A 205 -2.68 12.55 32.14
C ALA A 205 -2.63 11.02 32.01
N VAL A 206 -1.56 10.40 32.51
CA VAL A 206 -1.39 8.94 32.52
C VAL A 206 -2.44 8.28 33.40
N GLY A 207 -2.66 8.78 34.62
CA GLY A 207 -3.67 8.25 35.53
C GLY A 207 -5.09 8.37 34.98
N LEU A 208 -5.38 9.42 34.20
CA LEU A 208 -6.70 9.58 33.56
C LEU A 208 -6.88 8.56 32.44
N ALA A 209 -5.85 8.39 31.61
CA ALA A 209 -5.87 7.39 30.55
C ALA A 209 -6.00 5.97 31.13
N ASP A 210 -5.23 5.63 32.18
CA ASP A 210 -5.30 4.34 32.87
C ASP A 210 -6.69 4.09 33.48
N TYR A 211 -7.27 5.10 34.13
CA TYR A 211 -8.62 5.00 34.67
C TYR A 211 -9.64 4.75 33.57
N CYS A 212 -9.58 5.48 32.47
CA CYS A 212 -10.53 5.32 31.37
C CYS A 212 -10.36 3.98 30.65
N LEU A 213 -9.13 3.57 30.36
CA LEU A 213 -8.83 2.32 29.67
C LEU A 213 -9.18 1.10 30.53
N GLY A 214 -8.88 1.13 31.83
CA GLY A 214 -9.19 0.03 32.75
C GLY A 214 -10.69 -0.18 33.00
N GLU A 215 -11.51 0.86 32.83
CA GLU A 215 -12.96 0.83 33.03
C GLU A 215 -13.75 0.78 31.71
N GLU A 216 -13.08 0.50 30.58
CA GLU A 216 -13.67 0.48 29.23
C GLU A 216 -14.45 1.76 28.87
N ARG A 217 -13.98 2.90 29.37
CA ARG A 217 -14.54 4.22 29.09
C ARG A 217 -13.99 4.76 27.77
N ILE A 218 -14.73 5.68 27.15
CA ILE A 218 -14.31 6.36 25.92
C ILE A 218 -12.99 7.09 26.16
N HIS A 219 -11.93 6.62 25.52
CA HIS A 219 -10.59 7.24 25.52
C HIS A 219 -9.92 6.99 24.16
N PRO A 220 -9.10 7.93 23.63
CA PRO A 220 -8.43 7.76 22.34
C PRO A 220 -7.43 6.60 22.24
N GLY A 221 -7.09 5.95 23.36
CA GLY A 221 -6.11 4.87 23.40
C GLY A 221 -4.64 5.32 23.47
N PHE A 222 -4.36 6.63 23.52
CA PHE A 222 -3.00 7.15 23.59
C PHE A 222 -2.88 8.39 24.50
N VAL A 223 -1.66 8.69 24.94
CA VAL A 223 -1.29 9.92 25.67
C VAL A 223 -0.09 10.60 25.00
N ILE A 224 -0.08 11.93 24.99
CA ILE A 224 1.05 12.74 24.53
C ILE A 224 1.58 13.54 25.72
N LEU A 225 2.87 13.38 26.03
CA LEU A 225 3.53 14.04 27.14
C LEU A 225 4.63 14.94 26.60
N ASP A 226 4.43 16.25 26.69
CA ASP A 226 5.40 17.27 26.28
C ASP A 226 6.26 17.69 27.48
N SER A 227 7.54 17.34 27.41
CA SER A 227 8.58 17.74 28.35
C SER A 227 8.29 17.39 29.82
N PRO A 228 7.81 16.16 30.14
CA PRO A 228 7.42 15.80 31.50
C PRO A 228 8.59 15.81 32.50
N LEU A 229 9.83 15.70 32.00
CA LEU A 229 11.02 15.48 32.83
C LEU A 229 12.09 16.57 32.69
N VAL A 230 12.09 17.39 31.62
CA VAL A 230 13.10 18.47 31.35
C VAL A 230 13.53 19.23 32.62
N THR A 231 12.54 19.65 33.41
CA THR A 231 12.77 20.56 34.55
C THR A 231 12.84 19.83 35.89
N TYR A 232 12.68 18.51 35.90
CA TYR A 232 12.74 17.71 37.11
C TYR A 232 14.18 17.53 37.58
N ARG A 233 14.43 17.82 38.86
CA ARG A 233 15.71 17.57 39.51
C ARG A 233 15.45 16.73 40.75
N GLN A 234 16.05 15.55 40.79
CA GLN A 234 15.92 14.67 41.94
C GLN A 234 16.58 15.31 43.17
N PRO A 235 15.92 15.35 44.34
CA PRO A 235 16.52 15.89 45.56
C PRO A 235 17.78 15.11 45.96
N VAL A 236 18.85 15.84 46.28
CA VAL A 236 20.19 15.30 46.60
C VAL A 236 20.17 14.29 47.76
N ALA A 237 19.16 14.35 48.64
CA ALA A 237 19.02 13.47 49.80
C ALA A 237 18.80 11.97 49.47
N ALA A 238 18.52 11.62 48.21
CA ALA A 238 18.39 10.22 47.76
C ALA A 238 19.72 9.60 47.27
N ARG A 239 20.81 10.37 47.18
CA ARG A 239 22.15 9.84 46.83
C ARG A 239 22.78 9.20 48.07
N ARG A 240 22.44 7.94 48.32
CA ARG A 240 23.29 7.06 49.13
C ARG A 240 24.22 6.29 48.19
N THR A 241 25.51 6.38 48.51
CA THR A 241 26.66 5.56 48.12
C THR A 241 27.22 5.68 46.69
N ASP A 242 28.54 5.91 46.64
CA ASP A 242 29.45 5.75 45.51
C ASP A 242 29.53 4.27 45.09
N ASP A 243 28.42 3.73 44.56
CA ASP A 243 28.37 2.41 43.93
C ASP A 243 28.30 2.62 42.41
N GLU A 244 29.01 1.80 41.64
CA GLU A 244 29.05 1.88 40.16
C GLU A 244 27.66 1.63 39.51
N ASN A 245 26.67 1.23 40.30
CA ASN A 245 25.26 1.17 39.96
C ASN A 245 24.52 2.37 40.59
N LEU A 246 24.45 3.47 39.84
CA LEU A 246 23.64 4.62 40.25
C LEU A 246 22.17 4.18 40.41
N PRO A 247 21.49 4.47 41.55
CA PRO A 247 20.10 4.10 41.72
C PRO A 247 19.24 4.76 40.64
N ASP A 248 18.33 3.99 40.05
CA ASP A 248 17.41 4.45 39.02
C ASP A 248 16.69 5.75 39.46
N SER A 249 16.70 6.73 38.58
CA SER A 249 16.06 8.02 38.80
C SER A 249 14.56 7.94 38.53
N VAL A 250 13.81 8.96 38.97
CA VAL A 250 12.38 9.10 38.62
C VAL A 250 12.17 9.06 37.10
N SER A 251 13.12 9.57 36.32
CA SER A 251 13.10 9.50 34.85
C SER A 251 13.12 8.06 34.35
N ASP A 252 13.98 7.22 34.92
CA ASP A 252 14.15 5.83 34.47
C ASP A 252 12.90 5.01 34.77
N TYR A 253 12.36 5.16 35.98
CA TYR A 253 11.10 4.52 36.36
C TYR A 253 9.90 5.03 35.57
N PHE A 254 9.87 6.32 35.23
CA PHE A 254 8.83 6.89 34.37
C PHE A 254 8.79 6.21 33.00
N TYR A 255 9.95 6.09 32.33
CA TYR A 255 10.01 5.45 31.02
C TYR A 255 9.68 3.95 31.09
N ARG A 256 10.19 3.23 32.10
CA ARG A 256 9.89 1.81 32.29
C ARG A 256 8.42 1.55 32.60
N ASP A 257 7.79 2.42 33.39
CA ASP A 257 6.36 2.33 33.69
C ASP A 257 5.52 2.49 32.43
N LEU A 258 5.77 3.55 31.65
CA LEU A 258 5.05 3.79 30.40
C LEU A 258 5.28 2.66 29.38
N PHE A 259 6.49 2.11 29.31
CA PHE A 259 6.80 1.08 28.32
C PHE A 259 6.22 -0.29 28.70
N HIS A 260 6.27 -0.68 29.97
CA HIS A 260 5.89 -2.04 30.39
C HIS A 260 4.46 -2.17 30.94
N ARG A 261 3.88 -1.10 31.49
CA ARG A 261 2.60 -1.18 32.23
C ARG A 261 1.47 -0.37 31.60
N PHE A 262 1.76 0.69 30.83
CA PHE A 262 0.72 1.47 30.19
C PHE A 262 0.03 0.64 29.09
N THR A 263 -1.30 0.56 29.14
CA THR A 263 -2.08 -0.27 28.21
C THR A 263 -2.28 0.41 26.84
N GLY A 264 -2.19 1.74 26.78
CA GLY A 264 -2.31 2.52 25.56
C GLY A 264 -0.97 2.82 24.88
N GLN A 265 -1.00 3.69 23.87
CA GLN A 265 0.21 4.24 23.26
C GLN A 265 0.69 5.48 24.03
N ALA A 266 1.94 5.47 24.53
CA ALA A 266 2.56 6.64 25.12
C ALA A 266 3.51 7.31 24.10
N ILE A 267 3.29 8.60 23.83
CA ILE A 267 4.14 9.43 22.99
C ILE A 267 4.79 10.49 23.88
N VAL A 268 6.11 10.41 24.04
CA VAL A 268 6.88 11.33 24.90
C VAL A 268 7.75 12.21 24.02
N VAL A 269 7.60 13.52 24.17
CA VAL A 269 8.46 14.52 23.54
C VAL A 269 9.36 15.10 24.62
N GLU A 270 10.66 14.86 24.52
CA GLU A 270 11.61 15.18 25.59
C GLU A 270 12.99 15.50 25.00
N ASN A 271 13.77 16.34 25.68
CA ASN A 271 15.12 16.71 25.23
C ASN A 271 16.18 15.68 25.64
N THR A 272 15.90 14.88 26.66
CA THR A 272 16.75 13.79 27.12
C THR A 272 16.17 12.45 26.70
N GLY A 273 17.01 11.57 26.16
CA GLY A 273 16.59 10.23 25.77
C GLY A 273 16.16 9.34 26.95
N PRO A 274 15.38 8.28 26.68
CA PRO A 274 15.05 7.27 27.67
C PRO A 274 16.29 6.45 28.08
N PRO A 275 16.24 5.68 29.18
CA PRO A 275 17.33 4.78 29.57
C PRO A 275 17.59 3.71 28.49
N ALA A 276 18.80 3.16 28.46
CA ALA A 276 19.31 2.34 27.35
C ALA A 276 18.56 1.02 27.14
N ASP A 277 17.92 0.47 28.17
CA ASP A 277 16.99 -0.64 28.07
C ASP A 277 15.75 -0.26 27.25
N ILE A 278 15.10 0.86 27.59
CA ILE A 278 13.92 1.35 26.88
C ILE A 278 14.28 1.83 25.47
N ALA A 279 15.41 2.52 25.29
CA ALA A 279 15.85 3.01 23.98
C ALA A 279 16.09 1.90 22.95
N ARG A 280 16.41 0.67 23.39
CA ARG A 280 16.64 -0.48 22.50
C ARG A 280 15.36 -1.13 22.00
N GLU A 281 14.24 -0.95 22.70
CA GLU A 281 12.97 -1.61 22.40
C GLU A 281 11.88 -0.64 21.93
N ALA A 282 11.92 0.62 22.39
CA ALA A 282 10.99 1.66 21.99
C ALA A 282 11.32 2.26 20.62
N GLN A 283 10.31 2.82 19.95
CA GLN A 283 10.53 3.65 18.77
C GLN A 283 11.00 5.04 19.20
N VAL A 284 12.31 5.28 19.09
CA VAL A 284 12.93 6.58 19.42
C VAL A 284 13.24 7.35 18.14
N TYR A 285 12.62 8.52 17.99
CA TYR A 285 12.88 9.44 16.90
C TYR A 285 13.74 10.59 17.41
N MET A 286 15.01 10.62 17.01
CA MET A 286 15.92 11.70 17.35
C MET A 286 15.80 12.82 16.32
N PHE A 287 15.42 14.00 16.79
CA PHE A 287 15.45 15.23 15.99
C PHE A 287 16.69 16.03 16.39
N SER A 288 17.63 16.16 15.46
CA SER A 288 18.80 17.01 15.63
C SER A 288 18.82 18.06 14.52
N ARG A 289 19.53 19.18 14.73
CA ARG A 289 19.74 20.17 13.66
C ARG A 289 20.91 19.78 12.74
N ASP A 290 21.35 18.52 12.80
CA ASP A 290 22.40 17.99 11.96
C ASP A 290 21.80 17.51 10.64
N PRO A 291 22.22 18.04 9.48
CA PRO A 291 21.74 17.58 8.17
C PRO A 291 22.07 16.12 7.87
N ASP A 292 23.09 15.55 8.53
CA ASP A 292 23.60 14.19 8.28
C ASP A 292 22.99 13.15 9.25
N ASP A 293 22.20 13.58 10.24
CA ASP A 293 21.51 12.72 11.19
C ASP A 293 20.06 12.44 10.75
N HIS A 294 19.45 11.42 11.33
CA HIS A 294 18.25 10.78 10.79
C HIS A 294 17.07 11.73 10.55
N HIS A 295 16.84 12.74 11.40
CA HIS A 295 15.81 13.77 11.19
C HIS A 295 16.28 15.19 11.57
N PHE A 296 16.36 16.10 10.58
CA PHE A 296 16.64 17.53 10.79
C PHE A 296 15.53 18.28 11.59
N GLY A 297 14.29 17.79 11.47
CA GLY A 297 13.07 18.39 12.02
C GLY A 297 11.82 17.65 11.52
N PHE A 298 10.62 18.13 11.87
CA PHE A 298 9.36 17.53 11.40
C PHE A 298 9.10 17.73 9.90
N PHE A 299 9.82 18.67 9.26
CA PHE A 299 9.69 18.98 7.84
C PHE A 299 10.97 18.64 7.08
N PRO A 300 10.88 18.06 5.87
CA PRO A 300 12.05 17.78 5.05
C PRO A 300 12.73 19.09 4.58
N VAL A 301 14.06 19.10 4.55
CA VAL A 301 14.90 20.29 4.26
C VAL A 301 14.76 20.80 2.80
N GLY A 302 13.96 20.15 1.95
CA GLY A 302 13.79 20.51 0.53
C GLY A 302 12.54 21.33 0.16
N ALA A 303 11.57 21.53 1.06
CA ALA A 303 10.24 22.03 0.66
C ALA A 303 10.10 23.57 0.58
N ALA A 304 11.12 24.34 0.96
CA ALA A 304 11.01 25.81 1.11
C ALA A 304 11.60 26.65 -0.05
N ARG A 305 11.94 26.05 -1.20
CA ARG A 305 12.65 26.77 -2.30
C ARG A 305 11.90 26.95 -3.62
N SER A 306 10.60 26.71 -3.68
CA SER A 306 9.80 26.86 -4.92
C SER A 306 8.84 28.06 -4.94
N GLY A 307 8.96 29.03 -4.03
CA GLY A 307 7.99 30.13 -3.88
C GLY A 307 8.43 31.53 -4.30
N GLU A 308 9.72 31.79 -4.53
CA GLU A 308 10.22 33.16 -4.76
C GLU A 308 11.11 33.24 -6.00
N MET A 309 10.55 33.05 -7.20
CA MET A 309 11.13 33.58 -8.45
C MET A 309 10.02 33.75 -9.48
N ASN A 310 9.27 34.85 -9.41
CA ASN A 310 8.71 35.55 -10.58
C ASN A 310 8.08 36.89 -10.18
N GLU A 311 8.91 37.91 -10.04
CA GLU A 311 8.51 39.29 -10.32
C GLU A 311 9.63 39.93 -11.16
N SER A 312 9.38 40.05 -12.46
CA SER A 312 9.98 40.98 -13.40
C SER A 312 8.98 41.24 -14.52
#